data_AF-A0A4U9D8C9-F1
#
_entry.id   AF-A0A4U9D8C9-F1
#
_cell.length_a   1.000
_cell.length_b   1.000
_cell.length_c   1.000
_cell.angle_alpha   90.00
_cell.angle_beta   90.00
_cell.angle_gamma   90.00
#
_symmetry.space_group_name_H-M   'P 1'
#
loop_
_entity.id
_entity.type
_entity.pdbx_description
1 polymer ?
#
loop_
_entity_poly.entity_id
_entity_poly.type
_entity_poly.pdbx_seq_one_letter_code
_entity_poly.pdbx_strand_id
1 'polypeptide(L)'
;MASTGSFSAMAIFWTTPDQSISLRARLSGSPVINATGNIGSALSPFMIGWLKDLTGSFNSGLWFVASLLVIGAVIIWAIPMKASRPRATP
;
A
#
# COMPACT_ATOMS: atom_id res chain seq x y z
N MET A 1 -8.99 -6.91 15.34
CA MET A 1 -9.59 -7.14 14.00
C MET A 1 -8.99 -6.23 12.94
N ALA A 2 -8.97 -4.91 13.11
CA ALA A 2 -8.35 -3.99 12.14
C ALA A 2 -6.85 -4.27 11.89
N SER A 3 -6.08 -4.49 12.96
CA SER A 3 -4.63 -4.78 12.86
C SER A 3 -4.34 -6.08 12.11
N THR A 4 -5.20 -7.09 12.25
CA THR A 4 -5.06 -8.37 11.53
C THR A 4 -5.12 -8.14 10.02
N GLY A 5 -6.07 -7.34 9.54
CA GLY A 5 -6.16 -6.95 8.13
C GLY A 5 -4.94 -6.17 7.65
N SER A 6 -4.44 -5.24 8.46
CA SER A 6 -3.22 -4.47 8.12
C SER A 6 -1.99 -5.36 7.96
N PHE A 7 -1.77 -6.31 8.88
CA PHE A 7 -0.63 -7.22 8.78
C PHE A 7 -0.76 -8.21 7.62
N SER A 8 -1.96 -8.72 7.35
CA SER A 8 -2.21 -9.56 6.17
C SER A 8 -1.95 -8.80 4.88
N ALA A 9 -2.45 -7.57 4.75
CA ALA A 9 -2.21 -6.72 3.58
C ALA A 9 -0.71 -6.43 3.39
N MET A 10 0.02 -6.17 4.48
CA MET A 10 1.47 -5.98 4.44
C MET A 10 2.19 -7.23 3.91
N ALA A 11 1.87 -8.42 4.41
CA ALA A 11 2.48 -9.67 3.95
C ALA A 11 2.20 -9.93 2.46
N ILE A 12 0.97 -9.69 2.00
CA ILE A 12 0.58 -9.84 0.59
C ILE A 12 1.32 -8.81 -0.28
N PHE A 13 1.37 -7.55 0.15
CA PHE A 13 2.03 -6.48 -0.59
C PHE A 13 3.52 -6.77 -0.83
N TRP A 14 4.24 -7.30 0.16
CA TRP A 14 5.67 -7.60 0.02
C TRP A 14 5.97 -8.86 -0.80
N THR A 15 5.06 -9.83 -0.83
CA THR A 15 5.26 -11.10 -1.55
C THR A 15 4.83 -11.04 -3.02
N THR A 16 3.80 -10.24 -3.34
CA THR A 16 3.24 -10.13 -4.70
C THR A 16 4.22 -9.63 -5.77
N PRO A 17 4.92 -8.48 -5.60
CA PRO A 17 5.79 -7.94 -6.65
C PRO A 17 6.96 -8.89 -6.93
N ASP A 18 7.51 -9.49 -5.88
CA ASP A 18 8.63 -10.42 -5.92
C ASP A 18 8.36 -11.66 -6.80
N GLN A 19 7.12 -12.14 -6.80
CA GLN A 19 6.68 -13.26 -7.65
C GLN A 19 6.31 -12.85 -9.08
N SER A 20 6.00 -11.57 -9.31
CA SER A 20 5.52 -11.07 -10.60
C SER A 20 6.63 -10.58 -11.54
N ILE A 21 7.81 -10.25 -11.00
CA ILE A 21 8.93 -9.66 -11.76
C ILE A 21 10.15 -10.62 -11.82
N SER A 22 10.94 -10.53 -12.90
CA SER A 22 12.14 -11.37 -13.09
C SER A 22 13.25 -11.01 -12.08
N LEU A 23 14.20 -11.93 -11.83
CA LEU A 23 15.27 -11.73 -10.84
C LEU A 23 16.07 -10.43 -11.04
N ARG A 24 16.34 -10.05 -12.30
CA ARG A 24 17.02 -8.79 -12.64
C ARG A 24 16.16 -7.56 -12.31
N ALA A 25 14.85 -7.65 -12.52
CA ALA A 25 13.91 -6.57 -12.20
C ALA A 25 13.65 -6.43 -10.69
N ARG A 26 13.82 -7.49 -9.88
CA ARG A 26 13.69 -7.44 -8.41
C ARG A 26 14.70 -6.51 -7.76
N LEU A 27 15.95 -6.56 -8.22
CA LEU A 27 17.05 -5.74 -7.68
C LEU A 27 16.81 -4.24 -7.88
N SER A 28 16.24 -3.84 -9.02
CA SER A 28 15.90 -2.44 -9.28
C SER A 28 14.53 -2.04 -8.73
N GLY A 29 13.58 -2.97 -8.64
CA GLY A 29 12.20 -2.70 -8.20
C GLY A 29 12.05 -2.52 -6.69
N SER A 30 12.63 -3.41 -5.87
CA SER A 30 12.44 -3.37 -4.41
C SER A 30 12.92 -2.07 -3.75
N PRO A 31 14.07 -1.47 -4.14
CA PRO A 31 14.48 -0.17 -3.60
C PRO A 31 13.50 0.96 -3.95
N VAL A 32 12.91 0.95 -5.14
CA VAL A 32 11.93 1.96 -5.59
C VAL A 32 10.65 1.86 -4.76
N ILE A 33 10.19 0.64 -4.47
CA ILE A 33 9.03 0.40 -3.61
C ILE A 33 9.28 0.96 -2.21
N ASN A 34 10.45 0.68 -1.62
CA ASN A 34 10.81 1.16 -0.30
C ASN A 34 10.92 2.70 -0.26
N ALA A 35 11.60 3.31 -1.24
CA ALA A 35 11.70 4.76 -1.34
C ALA A 35 10.33 5.43 -1.43
N THR A 36 9.41 4.88 -2.22
CA THR A 36 8.03 5.36 -2.33
C THR A 36 7.28 5.27 -1.00
N GLY A 37 7.43 4.15 -0.29
CA GLY A 37 6.84 3.97 1.05
C GLY A 37 7.35 5.01 2.06
N ASN A 38 8.66 5.29 2.05
CA ASN A 38 9.24 6.30 2.94
C ASN A 38 8.77 7.71 2.59
N ILE A 39 8.61 8.06 1.31
CA ILE A 39 8.05 9.35 0.89
C ILE A 39 6.61 9.49 1.37
N GLY A 40 5.77 8.47 1.17
CA GLY A 40 4.38 8.50 1.64
C GLY A 40 4.28 8.65 3.16
N SER A 41 5.12 7.93 3.90
CA SER A 41 5.19 8.04 5.36
C SER A 41 5.64 9.43 5.81
N ALA A 42 6.64 10.02 5.15
CA ALA A 42 7.12 11.37 5.45
C ALA A 42 6.08 12.47 5.14
N LEU A 43 5.28 12.30 4.08
CA LEU A 43 4.23 13.26 3.69
C LEU A 43 2.97 13.14 4.57
N SER A 44 2.71 11.97 5.14
CA SER A 44 1.50 11.71 5.91
C SER A 44 1.28 12.67 7.11
N PRO A 45 2.26 12.95 8.01
CA PRO A 45 2.07 13.90 9.10
C PRO A 45 1.88 15.33 8.61
N PHE A 46 2.53 15.71 7.49
CA PHE A 46 2.34 17.03 6.89
C PHE A 46 0.90 17.23 6.43
N MET A 47 0.33 16.26 5.71
CA MET A 47 -1.06 16.34 5.26
C MET A 47 -2.05 16.36 6.42
N ILE A 48 -1.83 15.53 7.45
CA ILE A 48 -2.68 15.51 8.65
C ILE A 48 -2.61 16.86 9.39
N GLY A 49 -1.40 17.43 9.53
CA GLY A 49 -1.19 18.74 10.14
C GLY A 49 -1.91 19.84 9.37
N TRP A 50 -1.75 19.88 8.04
CA TRP A 50 -2.41 20.87 7.21
C TRP A 50 -3.94 20.76 7.25
N LEU A 51 -4.49 19.53 7.22
CA LEU A 51 -5.93 19.29 7.37
C LEU A 51 -6.43 19.73 8.75
N LYS A 52 -5.64 19.49 9.81
CA LYS A 52 -5.94 19.98 11.15
C LYS A 52 -5.96 21.51 11.20
N ASP A 53 -5.00 22.18 10.57
CA ASP A 53 -4.93 23.64 10.56
C ASP A 53 -6.13 24.27 9.83
N LEU A 54 -6.61 23.62 8.76
CA LEU A 54 -7.80 24.07 8.02
C LEU A 54 -9.12 23.79 8.74
N THR A 55 -9.23 22.65 9.42
CA THR A 55 -10.51 22.18 10.01
C THR A 55 -10.62 22.41 11.52
N GLY A 56 -9.51 22.75 12.19
CA GLY A 56 -9.41 22.88 13.63
C GLY A 56 -9.49 21.56 14.40
N SER A 57 -9.63 20.41 13.73
CA SER A 57 -9.87 19.11 14.38
C SER A 57 -8.99 18.01 13.79
N PHE A 58 -8.50 17.11 14.66
CA PHE A 58 -7.77 15.91 14.25
C PHE A 58 -8.64 14.86 13.56
N ASN A 59 -9.97 14.95 13.71
CA ASN A 59 -10.88 13.98 13.11
C ASN A 59 -10.80 14.01 11.57
N SER A 60 -10.48 15.17 10.98
CA SER A 60 -10.25 15.31 9.54
C SER A 60 -9.08 14.45 9.04
N GLY A 61 -8.02 14.32 9.83
CA GLY A 61 -6.89 13.43 9.54
C GLY A 61 -7.28 11.96 9.54
N LEU A 62 -8.15 11.54 10.46
CA LEU A 62 -8.68 10.15 10.50
C LEU A 62 -9.55 9.86 9.27
N TRP A 63 -10.45 10.78 8.90
CA TRP A 63 -11.25 10.66 7.69
C TRP A 63 -10.40 10.64 6.41
N PHE A 64 -9.31 11.40 6.38
CA PHE A 64 -8.36 11.38 5.27
C PHE A 64 -7.69 10.01 5.12
N VAL A 65 -7.16 9.44 6.21
CA VAL A 65 -6.53 8.10 6.19
C VAL A 65 -7.56 7.02 5.83
N ALA A 66 -8.78 7.10 6.37
CA ALA A 66 -9.86 6.17 6.03
C ALA A 66 -10.21 6.24 4.53
N SER A 67 -10.30 7.45 3.96
CA SER A 67 -10.58 7.65 2.54
C SER A 67 -9.48 7.08 1.65
N LEU A 68 -8.21 7.30 2.02
CA LEU A 68 -7.06 6.70 1.31
C LEU A 68 -7.09 5.18 1.32
N LEU A 69 -7.47 4.57 2.44
CA LEU A 69 -7.58 3.12 2.56
C LEU A 69 -8.66 2.55 1.64
N VAL A 70 -9.83 3.22 1.58
CA VAL A 70 -10.93 2.84 0.69
C VAL A 70 -10.52 2.99 -0.78
N ILE A 71 -9.86 4.09 -1.15
CA ILE A 71 -9.35 4.28 -2.52
C ILE A 71 -8.37 3.17 -2.89
N GLY A 72 -7.43 2.83 -2.00
CA GLY A 72 -6.50 1.72 -2.21
C GLY A 72 -7.20 0.37 -2.41
N ALA A 73 -8.22 0.09 -1.61
CA ALA A 73 -9.03 -1.13 -1.75
C ALA A 73 -9.75 -1.19 -3.10
N VAL A 74 -10.34 -0.08 -3.56
CA VAL A 74 -11.01 0.02 -4.86
C VAL A 74 -10.02 -0.17 -6.01
N ILE A 75 -8.83 0.43 -5.93
CA ILE A 75 -7.79 0.26 -6.95
C ILE A 75 -7.38 -1.22 -7.05
N ILE A 76 -7.11 -1.89 -5.92
CA ILE A 76 -6.75 -3.31 -5.92
C ILE A 76 -7.88 -4.16 -6.48
N TRP A 77 -9.13 -3.87 -6.10
CA TRP A 77 -10.31 -4.58 -6.59
C TRP A 77 -10.50 -4.43 -8.10
N ALA A 78 -10.12 -3.29 -8.67
CA ALA A 78 -10.20 -3.02 -10.10
C ALA A 78 -9.08 -3.71 -10.92
N ILE A 79 -8.00 -4.18 -10.30
CA ILE A 79 -6.92 -4.88 -11.01
C ILE A 79 -7.40 -6.30 -11.36
N PRO A 80 -7.46 -6.68 -12.65
CA PRO A 80 -7.82 -8.03 -13.04
C PRO A 80 -6.70 -8.99 -12.65
N MET A 81 -6.87 -9.66 -11.51
CA MET A 81 -5.95 -10.72 -11.09
C MET A 81 -6.12 -11.92 -12.01
N LYS A 82 -5.24 -12.04 -13.01
CA LYS A 82 -5.14 -13.25 -13.83
C LYS A 82 -4.67 -14.37 -12.90
N ALA A 83 -5.51 -15.39 -12.71
CA ALA A 83 -5.15 -16.56 -11.90
C ALA A 83 -3.81 -17.12 -12.39
N SER A 84 -2.76 -16.92 -11.57
CA SER A 84 -1.47 -17.55 -11.81
C SER A 84 -1.71 -19.05 -11.78
N ARG A 85 -1.53 -19.71 -12.93
CA ARG A 85 -1.61 -21.17 -13.01
C ARG A 85 -0.69 -21.76 -11.95
N PRO A 86 -1.12 -22.81 -11.22
CA PRO A 86 -0.24 -23.53 -10.31
C PRO A 86 1.02 -23.91 -11.08
N ARG A 87 2.16 -23.40 -10.64
CA ARG A 87 3.44 -23.82 -11.21
C ARG A 87 3.58 -25.29 -10.81
N ALA A 88 3.36 -26.20 -11.75
CA ALA A 88 3.66 -27.61 -11.57
C ALA A 88 5.16 -27.71 -11.27
N THR A 89 5.48 -27.93 -10.01
CA THR A 89 6.84 -28.25 -9.56
C THR A 89 7.16 -29.68 -9.99
N PRO A 90 8.33 -29.95 -10.59
CA PRO A 90 8.87 -31.30 -10.66
C PRO A 90 9.36 -31.77 -9.29
#